data_AF-A0AAV2A7V6-F1
#
_entry.id   AF-A0AAV2A7V6-F1
#
_cell.length_a   1.000
_cell.length_b   1.000
_cell.length_c   1.000
_cell.angle_alpha   90.00
_cell.angle_beta   90.00
_cell.angle_gamma   90.00
#
_symmetry.space_group_name_H-M   'P 1'
#
loop_
_entity.id
_entity.type
_entity.pdbx_description
1 polymer ?
#
loop_
_entity_poly.entity_id
_entity_poly.type
_entity_poly.pdbx_seq_one_letter_code
_entity_poly.pdbx_strand_id
1 'polypeptide(L)'
;MVIEKESTWMLRKSYARASPRRETQTSLSFQFRIAQNTISEIIPAVYMAIFQVLENEFLKVPDCPEKWREGANDFLGIWNFPMCLGW
;
A
#
# COMPACT_ATOMS: atom_id res chain seq x y z
N MET A 1 16.71 10.01 34.32
CA MET A 1 17.03 9.89 32.87
C MET A 1 16.85 8.48 32.28
N VAL A 2 16.15 7.56 32.97
CA VAL A 2 15.82 6.21 32.45
C VAL A 2 14.31 6.05 32.20
N ILE A 3 13.47 6.68 33.03
CA ILE A 3 12.01 6.58 32.97
C ILE A 3 11.42 7.23 31.70
N GLU A 4 12.05 8.26 31.16
CA GLU A 4 11.56 8.97 29.96
C GLU A 4 11.77 8.18 28.66
N LYS A 5 12.79 7.31 28.63
CA LYS A 5 13.05 6.44 27.46
C LYS A 5 12.03 5.30 27.38
N GLU A 6 11.61 4.72 28.50
CA GLU A 6 10.54 3.72 28.54
C GLU A 6 9.19 4.29 28.10
N SER A 7 8.87 5.53 28.52
CA SER A 7 7.65 6.22 28.11
C SER A 7 7.59 6.52 26.61
N THR A 8 8.73 6.90 25.99
CA THR A 8 8.81 7.10 24.54
C THR A 8 8.73 5.78 23.75
N TRP A 9 9.28 4.68 24.28
CA TRP A 9 9.10 3.33 23.74
C TRP A 9 7.65 2.84 23.81
N MET A 10 6.98 3.06 24.94
CA MET A 10 5.57 2.72 25.13
C MET A 10 4.65 3.57 24.24
N LEU A 11 4.95 4.86 24.04
CA LEU A 11 4.21 5.73 23.13
C LEU A 11 4.37 5.33 21.65
N ARG A 12 5.56 4.88 21.23
CA ARG A 12 5.77 4.31 19.87
C ARG A 12 5.01 3.00 19.65
N LYS A 13 4.95 2.11 20.66
CA LYS A 13 4.08 0.92 20.61
C LYS A 13 2.59 1.28 20.60
N SER A 14 2.21 2.34 21.31
CA SER A 14 0.82 2.81 21.38
C SER A 14 0.31 3.40 20.07
N TYR A 15 1.19 4.01 19.27
CA TYR A 15 0.87 4.54 17.94
C TYR A 15 0.84 3.45 16.85
N ALA A 16 1.43 2.29 17.11
CA ALA A 16 1.27 1.08 16.29
C ALA A 16 -0.03 0.32 16.61
N ARG A 17 -0.98 0.97 17.32
CA ARG A 17 -2.34 0.46 17.49
C ARG A 17 -2.99 0.48 16.11
N ALA A 18 -3.12 -0.71 15.54
CA ALA A 18 -3.72 -0.95 14.23
C ALA A 18 -4.90 -0.01 14.01
N SER A 19 -4.73 0.93 13.07
CA SER A 19 -5.85 1.74 12.60
C SER A 19 -6.90 0.77 12.05
N PRO A 20 -8.18 0.83 12.47
CA PRO A 20 -9.22 -0.12 12.03
C PRO A 20 -9.42 -0.20 10.51
N ARG A 21 -8.81 0.71 9.75
CA ARG A 21 -8.91 0.80 8.29
C ARG A 21 -7.75 0.15 7.54
N ARG A 22 -6.66 -0.25 8.19
CA ARG A 22 -5.48 -0.77 7.49
C ARG A 22 -5.48 -2.29 7.52
N GLU A 23 -5.65 -2.89 6.36
CA GLU A 23 -5.36 -4.31 6.19
C GLU A 23 -3.86 -4.55 6.33
N THR A 24 -3.53 -5.51 7.18
CA THR A 24 -2.17 -6.03 7.35
C THR A 24 -2.18 -7.49 6.95
N GLN A 25 -1.02 -8.05 6.58
CA GLN A 25 -0.96 -9.50 6.33
C GLN A 25 -1.49 -10.27 7.55
N THR A 26 -1.20 -9.81 8.77
CA THR A 26 -1.79 -10.28 10.05
C THR A 26 -3.32 -10.29 10.02
N SER A 27 -3.95 -9.15 9.73
CA SER A 27 -5.41 -9.02 9.58
C SER A 27 -5.97 -10.02 8.55
N LEU A 28 -5.31 -10.13 7.40
CA LEU A 28 -5.73 -11.03 6.32
C LEU A 28 -5.65 -12.51 6.74
N SER A 29 -4.62 -12.92 7.49
CA SER A 29 -4.57 -14.31 7.98
C SER A 29 -5.71 -14.65 8.92
N PHE A 30 -6.12 -13.71 9.77
CA PHE A 30 -7.24 -13.93 10.68
C PHE A 30 -8.56 -14.02 9.92
N GLN A 31 -8.76 -13.17 8.91
CA GLN A 31 -9.97 -13.16 8.08
C GLN A 31 -10.10 -14.41 7.21
N PHE A 32 -9.04 -14.76 6.49
CA PHE A 32 -9.07 -15.85 5.51
C PHE A 32 -8.64 -17.21 6.09
N ARG A 33 -8.17 -17.25 7.35
CA ARG A 33 -7.63 -18.45 8.02
C ARG A 33 -6.47 -19.08 7.24
N ILE A 34 -5.69 -18.25 6.57
CA ILE A 34 -4.50 -18.65 5.79
C ILE A 34 -3.26 -18.20 6.55
N ALA A 35 -2.21 -19.02 6.55
CA ALA A 35 -0.96 -18.68 7.21
C ALA A 35 -0.26 -17.47 6.55
N GLN A 36 0.46 -16.67 7.36
CA GLN A 36 1.17 -15.46 6.92
C GLN A 36 2.14 -15.69 5.76
N ASN A 37 2.86 -16.81 5.81
CA ASN A 37 3.82 -17.20 4.78
C ASN A 37 3.12 -17.41 3.43
N THR A 38 1.99 -18.11 3.41
CA THR A 38 1.21 -18.34 2.19
C THR A 38 0.63 -17.04 1.65
N ILE A 39 0.14 -16.14 2.50
CA ILE A 39 -0.32 -14.80 2.06
C ILE A 39 0.83 -14.01 1.43
N SER A 40 2.03 -14.11 2.01
CA SER A 40 3.24 -13.47 1.48
C SER A 40 3.66 -14.00 0.11
N GLU A 41 3.30 -15.24 -0.24
CA GLU A 41 3.51 -15.83 -1.57
C GLU A 41 2.39 -15.46 -2.55
N ILE A 42 1.13 -15.43 -2.08
CA ILE A 42 -0.03 -15.12 -2.91
C ILE A 42 0.01 -13.67 -3.42
N ILE A 43 0.33 -12.72 -2.54
CA ILE A 43 0.34 -11.29 -2.89
C ILE A 43 1.20 -10.99 -4.13
N PRO A 44 2.50 -11.35 -4.18
CA PRO A 44 3.32 -11.07 -5.34
C PRO A 44 2.87 -11.88 -6.56
N ALA A 45 2.42 -13.13 -6.40
CA ALA A 45 1.97 -13.96 -7.52
C ALA A 45 0.74 -13.34 -8.23
N VAL A 46 -0.26 -12.90 -7.46
CA VAL A 46 -1.46 -12.25 -7.99
C VAL A 46 -1.11 -10.88 -8.56
N TYR A 47 -0.27 -10.11 -7.87
CA TYR A 47 0.20 -8.81 -8.37
C TYR A 47 0.88 -8.96 -9.73
N MET A 48 1.78 -9.93 -9.89
CA MET A 48 2.45 -10.20 -11.17
C MET A 48 1.46 -10.60 -12.26
N ALA A 49 0.48 -11.45 -11.97
CA ALA A 49 -0.53 -11.85 -12.94
C ALA A 49 -1.38 -10.67 -13.42
N ILE A 50 -1.79 -9.79 -12.50
CA ILE A 50 -2.51 -8.56 -12.83
C ILE A 50 -1.62 -7.62 -13.66
N PHE A 51 -0.37 -7.44 -13.24
CA PHE A 51 0.59 -6.59 -13.92
C PHE A 51 0.80 -7.05 -15.36
N GLN A 52 1.02 -8.34 -15.61
CA GLN A 52 1.22 -8.89 -16.94
C GLN A 52 0.05 -8.61 -17.91
N VAL A 53 -1.19 -8.61 -17.41
CA VAL A 53 -2.37 -8.33 -18.23
C VAL A 53 -2.53 -6.83 -18.49
N LEU A 54 -2.26 -5.99 -17.49
CA LEU A 54 -2.49 -4.55 -17.56
C LEU A 54 -1.30 -3.75 -18.13
N GLU A 55 -0.10 -4.34 -18.14
CA GLU A 55 1.14 -3.65 -18.52
C GLU A 55 1.06 -3.05 -19.91
N ASN A 56 0.54 -3.81 -20.87
CA ASN A 56 0.51 -3.40 -22.27
C ASN A 56 -0.46 -2.24 -22.53
N GLU A 57 -1.60 -2.22 -21.81
CA GLU A 57 -2.69 -1.28 -22.08
C GLU A 57 -2.62 -0.02 -21.22
N PHE A 58 -2.25 -0.14 -19.93
CA PHE A 58 -2.45 0.93 -18.94
C PHE A 58 -1.16 1.44 -18.28
N LEU A 59 -0.04 0.71 -18.36
CA LEU A 59 1.23 1.10 -17.71
C LEU A 59 2.23 1.78 -18.64
N LYS A 60 1.77 2.32 -19.79
CA LYS A 60 2.62 3.11 -20.67
C LYS A 60 3.12 4.35 -19.94
N VAL A 61 4.43 4.39 -19.68
CA VAL A 61 5.11 5.53 -19.06
C VAL A 61 4.93 6.75 -19.99
N PRO A 62 4.25 7.82 -19.56
CA PRO A 62 4.13 9.00 -20.40
C PRO A 62 5.49 9.71 -20.53
N ASP A 63 5.86 10.04 -21.77
CA ASP A 63 7.09 10.78 -22.07
C ASP A 63 7.02 12.27 -21.71
N CYS A 64 5.84 12.78 -21.33
CA CYS A 64 5.61 14.21 -21.08
C CYS A 64 5.07 14.46 -19.66
N PRO A 65 5.62 15.43 -18.92
CA PRO A 65 5.20 15.77 -17.56
C PRO A 65 3.73 16.24 -17.48
N GLU A 66 3.19 16.82 -18.55
CA GLU A 66 1.78 17.23 -18.61
C GLU A 66 0.82 16.02 -18.56
N LYS A 67 1.16 14.94 -19.28
CA LYS A 67 0.36 13.70 -19.29
C LYS A 67 0.36 13.01 -17.94
N TRP A 68 1.49 13.07 -17.23
CA TRP A 68 1.57 12.60 -15.85
C TRP A 68 0.59 13.35 -14.94
N ARG A 69 0.49 14.68 -15.11
CA ARG A 69 -0.42 15.51 -14.31
C ARG A 69 -1.89 15.25 -14.62
N GLU A 70 -2.24 14.99 -15.88
CA GLU A 70 -3.58 14.51 -16.26
C GLU A 70 -3.91 13.18 -15.57
N GLY A 71 -3.05 12.18 -15.69
CA GLY A 71 -3.26 10.88 -15.01
C GLY A 71 -3.42 11.04 -13.49
N ALA A 72 -2.58 11.86 -12.85
CA ALA A 72 -2.71 12.13 -11.42
C ALA A 72 -4.02 12.82 -11.02
N ASN A 73 -4.55 13.70 -11.88
CA ASN A 73 -5.87 14.30 -11.66
C ASN A 73 -6.99 13.28 -11.84
N ASP A 74 -6.87 12.36 -12.80
CA ASP A 74 -7.85 11.28 -12.99
C ASP A 74 -7.85 10.32 -11.80
N PHE A 75 -6.67 9.95 -11.29
CA PHE A 75 -6.55 9.17 -10.06
C PHE A 75 -7.13 9.91 -8.85
N LEU A 76 -6.97 11.23 -8.77
CA LEU A 76 -7.60 12.03 -7.74
C LEU A 76 -9.13 12.07 -7.89
N GLY A 77 -9.64 12.24 -9.11
CA GLY A 77 -11.09 12.35 -9.37
C GLY A 77 -11.85 11.03 -9.19
N ILE A 78 -11.26 9.91 -9.61
CA ILE A 78 -11.89 8.59 -9.59
C ILE A 78 -11.61 7.87 -8.28
N TRP A 79 -10.36 7.90 -7.81
CA TRP A 79 -9.90 7.09 -6.69
C TRP A 79 -9.61 7.90 -5.42
N ASN A 80 -9.77 9.23 -5.46
CA ASN A 80 -9.40 10.14 -4.37
C ASN A 80 -7.97 9.91 -3.88
N PHE A 81 -7.07 9.61 -4.82
CA PHE A 81 -5.66 9.41 -4.55
C PHE A 81 -4.92 10.71 -4.94
N PRO A 82 -4.48 11.54 -3.98
CA PRO A 82 -3.77 12.77 -4.29
C PRO A 82 -2.29 12.50 -4.58
N MET A 83 -1.69 13.27 -5.50
CA MET A 83 -0.26 13.24 -5.83
C MET A 83 0.25 11.87 -6.31
N CYS A 84 -0.45 11.25 -7.27
CA CYS A 84 -0.09 9.96 -7.87
C CYS A 84 1.02 10.04 -8.90
N LEU A 85 2.01 10.88 -8.66
CA LEU A 85 3.15 11.07 -9.53
C LEU A 85 4.30 10.24 -8.97
N GLY A 86 4.60 9.11 -9.62
CA GLY A 86 5.76 8.29 -9.27
C GLY A 86 7.04 9.10 -9.50
N TRP A 87 7.89 9.15 -8.48
CA TRP A 87 9.25 9.69 -8.55
C TRP A 87 10.23 8.59 -8.92
#